data_AF-A0A355G948-F1
#
_entry.id   AF-A0A355G948-F1
#
_cell.length_a   1.000
_cell.length_b   1.000
_cell.length_c   1.000
_cell.angle_alpha   90.00
_cell.angle_beta   90.00
_cell.angle_gamma   90.00
#
_symmetry.space_group_name_H-M   'P 1'
#
loop_
_entity.id
_entity.type
_entity.pdbx_description
1 polymer ?
#
loop_
_entity_poly.entity_id
_entity_poly.type
_entity_poly.pdbx_seq_one_letter_code
_entity_poly.pdbx_strand_id
1 'polypeptide(L)'
;MFRVVCILLLLWPVVLTGCGGSDSGVQIGVPSDVPTPPPISLDEWDKMTDINQKYDVDTLDRLRASDPRLEKENAWDQFLTEVVVPKMKEEKPRPSQN
;
A
#
# COMPACT_ATOMS: atom_id res chain seq x y z
N MET A 1 -11.13 -14.28 43.45
CA MET A 1 -11.24 -15.72 43.77
C MET A 1 -12.08 -16.33 42.66
N PHE A 2 -11.47 -16.70 41.53
CA PHE A 2 -11.26 -18.09 41.13
C PHE A 2 -12.49 -19.00 41.32
N ARG A 3 -12.84 -19.67 40.22
CA ARG A 3 -13.39 -21.03 40.23
C ARG A 3 -14.82 -21.14 40.73
N VAL A 4 -15.79 -20.80 39.88
CA VAL A 4 -16.97 -21.66 39.81
C VAL A 4 -17.36 -21.81 38.35
N VAL A 5 -16.82 -22.87 37.77
CA VAL A 5 -17.56 -23.74 36.85
C VAL A 5 -17.69 -23.18 35.43
N CYS A 6 -16.61 -23.12 34.65
CA CYS A 6 -16.18 -24.25 33.82
C CYS A 6 -16.89 -25.58 34.09
N ILE A 7 -17.34 -26.17 33.00
CA ILE A 7 -17.77 -27.56 32.90
C ILE A 7 -19.23 -27.74 33.29
N LEU A 8 -19.88 -28.48 32.41
CA LEU A 8 -21.18 -29.10 32.52
C LEU A 8 -22.33 -28.25 32.03
N LEU A 9 -23.03 -28.63 30.98
CA LEU A 9 -22.94 -29.81 30.14
C LEU A 9 -23.94 -29.47 29.04
N LEU A 10 -23.56 -29.81 27.81
CA LEU A 10 -24.41 -30.58 26.91
C LEU A 10 -25.81 -30.00 26.68
N LEU A 11 -26.04 -29.51 25.46
CA LEU A 11 -26.87 -30.25 24.49
C LEU A 11 -27.18 -29.32 23.31
N TRP A 12 -26.39 -29.49 22.24
CA TRP A 12 -26.95 -29.54 20.88
C TRP A 12 -28.22 -30.41 20.84
N PRO A 13 -29.09 -30.35 19.81
CA PRO A 13 -29.06 -29.52 18.60
C PRO A 13 -30.43 -28.80 18.38
N VAL A 14 -30.66 -27.93 17.41
CA VAL A 14 -31.17 -28.25 16.06
C VAL A 14 -31.48 -26.87 15.46
N VAL A 15 -30.67 -26.37 14.54
CA VAL A 15 -30.99 -26.28 13.11
C VAL A 15 -32.49 -26.06 12.84
N LEU A 16 -32.98 -24.85 13.13
CA LEU A 16 -34.21 -24.34 12.54
C LEU A 16 -33.87 -23.26 11.52
N THR A 17 -33.50 -23.78 10.36
CA THR A 17 -33.73 -23.26 9.02
C THR A 17 -34.81 -22.18 8.97
N GLY A 18 -34.38 -20.92 9.04
CA GLY A 18 -35.13 -19.78 8.51
C GLY A 18 -34.78 -19.62 7.03
N CYS A 19 -35.57 -20.24 6.16
CA CYS A 19 -35.64 -19.88 4.74
C CYS A 19 -36.64 -18.73 4.64
N GLY A 20 -36.21 -17.57 4.17
CA GLY A 20 -37.14 -16.47 3.90
C GLY A 20 -36.50 -15.11 3.98
N GLY A 21 -36.02 -14.63 2.85
CA GLY A 21 -35.59 -13.25 2.69
C GLY A 21 -34.61 -13.14 1.55
N SER A 22 -35.13 -12.99 0.33
CA SER A 22 -34.39 -12.40 -0.78
C SER A 22 -34.02 -10.96 -0.41
N ASP A 23 -32.96 -10.81 0.37
CA ASP A 23 -32.19 -9.59 0.38
C ASP A 23 -31.11 -9.82 -0.68
N SER A 24 -31.25 -9.13 -1.81
CA SER A 24 -30.21 -8.99 -2.80
C SER A 24 -29.06 -8.23 -2.15
N GLY A 25 -28.32 -8.92 -1.29
CA GLY A 25 -27.03 -8.50 -0.79
C GLY A 25 -26.14 -8.35 -1.99
N VAL A 26 -26.05 -7.13 -2.50
CA VAL A 26 -24.89 -6.67 -3.23
C VAL A 26 -23.72 -7.03 -2.31
N GLN A 27 -23.02 -8.11 -2.64
CA GLN A 27 -21.71 -8.35 -2.09
C GLN A 27 -20.88 -7.21 -2.65
N ILE A 28 -20.85 -6.11 -1.89
CA ILE A 28 -19.84 -5.07 -1.99
C ILE A 28 -18.55 -5.84 -1.83
N GLY A 29 -17.98 -6.18 -2.99
CA GLY A 29 -16.80 -7.02 -3.09
C GLY A 29 -15.78 -6.43 -2.15
N VAL A 30 -15.21 -7.30 -1.32
CA VAL A 30 -13.95 -7.07 -0.63
C VAL A 30 -13.11 -6.16 -1.54
N PRO A 31 -12.72 -4.95 -1.10
CA PRO A 31 -11.85 -4.13 -1.92
C PRO A 31 -10.66 -5.01 -2.25
N SER A 32 -10.48 -5.32 -3.54
CA SER A 32 -9.28 -6.02 -4.00
C SER A 32 -8.13 -5.24 -3.40
N ASP A 33 -7.44 -5.86 -2.45
CA ASP A 33 -6.22 -5.37 -1.86
C ASP A 33 -5.23 -5.33 -3.03
N VAL A 34 -5.20 -4.19 -3.73
CA VAL A 34 -4.25 -3.96 -4.81
C VAL A 34 -2.90 -3.97 -4.10
N PRO A 35 -2.02 -4.95 -4.38
CA PRO A 35 -0.78 -5.05 -3.66
C PRO A 35 0.00 -3.76 -3.87
N THR A 36 0.28 -3.03 -2.79
CA THR A 36 1.15 -1.86 -2.87
C THR A 36 2.49 -2.31 -3.45
N PRO A 37 2.95 -1.70 -4.55
CA PRO A 37 4.23 -2.08 -5.14
C PRO A 37 5.35 -1.89 -4.11
N PRO A 38 6.34 -2.81 -4.09
CA PRO A 38 7.35 -2.83 -3.03
C PRO A 38 8.19 -1.54 -3.06
N PRO A 39 8.71 -1.08 -1.89
CA PRO A 39 9.65 0.04 -1.83
C PRO A 39 10.85 -0.18 -2.74
N ILE A 40 11.36 0.88 -3.34
CA ILE A 40 12.54 0.84 -4.24
C ILE A 40 13.71 1.56 -3.57
N SER A 41 14.89 0.94 -3.54
CA SER A 41 16.06 1.58 -2.97
C SER A 41 16.63 2.67 -3.90
N LEU A 42 17.46 3.57 -3.35
CA LEU A 42 18.16 4.59 -4.13
C LEU A 42 19.04 4.01 -5.25
N ASP A 43 19.71 2.87 -5.00
CA ASP A 43 20.56 2.20 -5.99
C ASP A 43 19.73 1.62 -7.14
N GLU A 44 18.58 1.02 -6.83
CA GLU A 44 17.65 0.49 -7.84
C GLU A 44 17.03 1.61 -8.66
N TRP A 45 16.60 2.70 -8.01
CA TRP A 45 16.06 3.89 -8.66
C TRP A 45 17.09 4.51 -9.62
N ASP A 46 18.35 4.63 -9.21
CA ASP A 46 19.41 5.21 -10.05
C ASP A 46 19.68 4.38 -11.31
N LYS A 47 19.55 3.05 -11.19
CA LYS A 47 19.73 2.08 -12.29
C LYS A 47 18.53 1.96 -13.23
N MET A 48 17.39 2.60 -12.93
CA MET A 48 16.21 2.53 -13.80
C MET A 48 16.51 3.12 -15.18
N THR A 49 16.26 2.32 -16.22
CA THR A 49 16.49 2.70 -17.62
C THR A 49 15.30 3.43 -18.22
N ASP A 50 14.08 3.20 -17.71
CA ASP A 50 12.91 3.99 -18.10
C ASP A 50 12.89 5.30 -17.33
N ILE A 51 13.41 6.35 -17.97
CA ILE A 51 13.53 7.70 -17.42
C ILE A 51 12.15 8.29 -17.07
N ASN A 52 11.08 7.95 -17.80
CA ASN A 52 9.76 8.52 -17.49
C ASN A 52 9.19 7.86 -16.22
N GLN A 53 9.36 6.54 -16.09
CA GLN A 53 8.95 5.81 -14.89
C GLN A 53 9.81 6.16 -13.67
N LYS A 54 11.11 6.40 -13.86
CA LYS A 54 12.07 6.76 -12.80
C LYS A 54 11.66 8.01 -12.03
N TYR A 55 11.08 9.01 -12.71
CA TYR A 55 10.61 10.26 -12.11
C TYR A 55 9.10 10.31 -11.92
N ASP A 56 8.40 9.19 -12.11
CA ASP A 56 6.97 9.12 -11.85
C ASP A 56 6.69 9.22 -10.35
N VAL A 57 5.53 9.78 -10.01
CA VAL A 57 5.11 10.00 -8.62
C VAL A 57 5.09 8.69 -7.84
N ASP A 58 4.60 7.59 -8.44
CA ASP A 58 4.56 6.28 -7.77
C ASP A 58 5.97 5.79 -7.42
N THR A 59 6.91 5.93 -8.35
CA THR A 59 8.30 5.50 -8.13
C THR A 59 8.98 6.34 -7.04
N LEU A 60 8.76 7.66 -7.05
CA LEU A 60 9.33 8.56 -6.04
C LEU A 60 8.70 8.31 -4.64
N ASP A 61 7.41 8.00 -4.57
CA ASP A 61 6.74 7.64 -3.31
C ASP A 61 7.26 6.30 -2.76
N ARG A 62 7.47 5.31 -3.64
CA ARG A 62 8.10 4.04 -3.27
C ARG A 62 9.55 4.22 -2.81
N LEU A 63 10.26 5.19 -3.40
CA LEU A 63 11.62 5.54 -2.99
C LEU A 63 11.60 6.19 -1.60
N ARG A 64 10.64 7.10 -1.36
CA ARG A 64 10.44 7.73 -0.06
C ARG A 64 10.12 6.70 1.04
N ALA A 65 9.31 5.70 0.72
CA ALA A 65 8.97 4.61 1.63
C ALA A 65 10.13 3.64 1.90
N SER A 66 11.20 3.67 1.11
CA SER A 66 12.35 2.77 1.27
C SER A 66 13.34 3.20 2.35
N ASP A 67 13.38 4.50 2.69
CA ASP A 67 14.33 5.08 3.63
C ASP A 67 13.59 5.95 4.67
N PRO A 68 13.60 5.57 5.97
CA PRO A 68 12.97 6.35 7.03
C PRO A 68 13.47 7.80 7.14
N ARG A 69 14.65 8.10 6.59
CA ARG A 69 15.20 9.47 6.54
C ARG A 69 14.44 10.36 5.55
N LEU A 70 13.89 9.77 4.49
CA LEU A 70 13.12 10.46 3.46
C LEU A 70 11.63 10.59 3.83
N GLU A 71 11.16 9.90 4.88
CA GLU A 71 9.78 10.07 5.37
C GLU A 71 9.52 11.50 5.85
N LYS A 72 10.53 12.16 6.44
CA LYS A 72 10.40 13.55 6.89
C LYS A 72 10.33 14.49 5.70
N GLU A 73 9.31 15.35 5.69
CA GLU A 73 9.03 16.29 4.59
C GLU A 73 10.24 17.17 4.23
N ASN A 74 10.91 17.74 5.23
CA ASN A 74 12.09 18.58 4.99
C ASN A 74 13.27 17.83 4.35
N ALA A 75 13.49 16.58 4.75
CA ALA A 75 14.53 15.74 4.17
C ALA A 75 14.16 15.26 2.77
N TRP A 76 12.86 15.02 2.53
CA TRP A 76 12.33 14.70 1.21
C TRP A 76 12.50 15.86 0.24
N ASP A 77 12.12 17.07 0.62
CA ASP A 77 12.26 18.27 -0.21
C ASP A 77 13.72 18.57 -0.54
N GLN A 78 14.61 18.39 0.44
CA GLN A 78 16.04 18.52 0.22
C GLN A 78 16.54 17.47 -0.77
N PHE A 79 16.15 16.20 -0.61
CA PHE A 79 16.52 15.12 -1.52
C PHE A 79 16.01 15.39 -2.94
N LEU A 80 14.76 15.83 -3.09
CA LEU A 80 14.20 16.20 -4.38
C LEU A 80 15.02 17.32 -5.04
N THR A 81 15.37 18.36 -4.28
CA THR A 81 16.09 19.53 -4.80
C THR A 81 17.55 19.24 -5.14
N GLU A 82 18.24 18.45 -4.31
CA GLU A 82 19.68 18.20 -4.42
C GLU A 82 20.01 17.00 -5.31
N VAL A 83 19.11 16.01 -5.40
CA VAL A 83 19.39 14.75 -6.12
C VAL A 83 18.46 14.59 -7.31
N VAL A 84 17.15 14.64 -7.11
CA VAL A 84 16.17 14.29 -8.15
C VAL A 84 16.12 15.36 -9.23
N VAL A 85 15.96 16.63 -8.87
CA VAL A 85 15.82 17.74 -9.83
C VAL A 85 17.07 17.92 -10.72
N PRO A 86 18.31 17.88 -10.21
CA PRO A 86 19.50 17.96 -11.05
C PRO A 86 19.60 16.80 -12.04
N LYS A 87 19.37 15.55 -11.58
CA LYS A 87 19.35 14.36 -12.44
C LYS A 87 18.23 14.42 -13.48
N MET A 88 17.04 14.87 -13.09
CA MET A 88 15.90 15.04 -14.00
C MET A 88 16.19 16.08 -15.10
N LYS A 89 16.89 17.17 -14.78
CA LYS A 89 17.31 18.18 -15.77
C LYS A 89 18.36 17.64 -16.74
N GLU A 90 19.22 16.74 -16.29
CA GLU A 90 20.23 16.08 -17.12
C GLU A 90 19.59 15.05 -18.05
N GLU A 91 18.77 14.16 -17.51
CA GLU A 91 18.15 13.04 -18.23
C GLU A 91 16.95 13.48 -19.10
N LYS A 92 16.33 14.63 -18.81
CA LYS A 92 15.23 15.24 -19.57
C LYS A 92 14.10 14.25 -19.90
N PRO A 93 13.33 13.78 -18.90
CA PRO A 93 12.16 12.95 -19.15
C PRO A 93 11.19 13.65 -20.09
N ARG A 94 10.42 12.86 -20.85
CA ARG A 94 9.35 13.44 -21.65
C ARG A 94 8.32 14.04 -20.69
N PRO A 95 7.75 15.21 -21.03
CA PRO A 95 6.66 15.76 -20.23
C PRO A 95 5.55 14.71 -20.16
N SER A 96 5.11 14.40 -18.94
CA SER A 96 3.97 13.51 -18.73
C SER A 96 2.79 14.04 -19.55
N GLN A 97 2.23 13.20 -20.42
CA GLN A 97 1.04 13.54 -21.19
C GLN A 97 -0.18 13.34 -20.28
N ASN A 98 -0.37 14.27 -19.35
CA ASN A 98 -1.56 14.31 -18.50
C ASN A 98 -2.59 15.30 -19.06
#